data_AF-A0AA38YR64-F1
#
_entry.id   AF-A0AA38YR64-F1
#
_cell.length_a   1.000
_cell.length_b   1.000
_cell.length_c   1.000
_cell.angle_alpha   90.00
_cell.angle_beta   90.00
_cell.angle_gamma   90.00
#
_symmetry.space_group_name_H-M   'P 1'
#
loop_
_entity.id
_entity.type
_entity.pdbx_description
1 polymer ?
#
loop_
_entity_poly.entity_id
_entity_poly.type
_entity_poly.pdbx_seq_one_letter_code
_entity_poly.pdbx_strand_id
1 'polypeptide(L)'
;MCSQEEETKSWKKLINIAVSGAAGMISNHLLFKLAAGEVFGPDQPIALKLLGSERSFQALEGVAMELEDSLFPLLREVSIGIDPYDVFQDVEWALLIGAKP
;
A
#
# COMPACT_ATOMS: atom_id res chain seq x y z
N MET A 1 -14.38 -20.73 -8.73
CA MET A 1 -13.65 -20.97 -7.47
C MET A 1 -12.33 -21.72 -7.68
N CYS A 2 -12.18 -22.59 -8.69
CA CYS A 2 -10.91 -23.31 -8.96
C CYS A 2 -9.74 -22.43 -9.46
N SER A 3 -9.98 -21.21 -9.96
CA SER A 3 -8.97 -20.41 -10.68
C SER A 3 -8.05 -19.56 -9.78
N GLN A 4 -8.55 -18.99 -8.68
CA GLN A 4 -7.74 -18.09 -7.84
C GLN A 4 -6.73 -18.82 -6.93
N GLU A 5 -7.04 -20.05 -6.51
CA GLU A 5 -6.10 -20.88 -5.73
C GLU A 5 -4.93 -21.41 -6.56
N GLU A 6 -5.05 -21.48 -7.90
CA GLU A 6 -3.94 -21.84 -8.79
C GLU A 6 -3.04 -20.65 -9.13
N GLU A 7 -3.59 -19.45 -9.33
CA GLU A 7 -2.80 -18.23 -9.58
C GLU A 7 -1.91 -17.86 -8.39
N THR A 8 -2.44 -17.98 -7.18
CA THR A 8 -1.71 -17.68 -5.93
C THR A 8 -0.55 -18.64 -5.64
N LYS A 9 -0.52 -19.84 -6.24
CA LYS A 9 0.60 -20.79 -6.08
C LYS A 9 1.90 -20.35 -6.76
N SER A 10 1.84 -19.41 -7.71
CA SER A 10 3.02 -18.85 -8.38
C SER A 10 3.56 -17.57 -7.74
N TRP A 11 2.85 -17.02 -6.75
CA TRP A 11 3.21 -15.74 -6.17
C TRP A 11 4.47 -15.83 -5.32
N LYS A 12 5.26 -14.76 -5.38
CA LYS A 12 6.44 -14.55 -4.53
C LYS A 12 6.02 -14.30 -3.08
N LYS A 13 7.02 -14.26 -2.19
CA LYS A 13 6.81 -13.87 -0.78
C LYS A 13 6.27 -12.43 -0.72
N LEU A 14 5.23 -12.20 0.09
CA LEU A 14 4.66 -10.88 0.39
C LEU A 14 5.76 -9.86 0.74
N ILE A 15 5.65 -8.65 0.18
CA ILE A 15 6.53 -7.52 0.51
C ILE A 15 5.77 -6.47 1.31
N ASN A 16 6.36 -6.00 2.42
CA ASN A 16 5.84 -4.89 3.21
C ASN A 16 6.40 -3.55 2.71
N ILE A 17 5.51 -2.64 2.30
CA ILE A 17 5.88 -1.35 1.71
C ILE A 17 5.23 -0.22 2.52
N ALA A 18 6.06 0.64 3.10
CA ALA A 18 5.61 1.87 3.71
C ALA A 18 5.63 3.06 2.73
N VAL A 19 4.63 3.93 2.84
CA VAL A 19 4.54 5.18 2.06
C VAL A 19 4.24 6.35 3.00
N SER A 20 5.12 7.34 3.07
CA SER A 20 4.88 8.58 3.83
C SER A 20 4.19 9.64 2.97
N GLY A 21 3.43 10.54 3.61
CA GLY A 21 2.63 11.52 2.88
C GLY A 21 1.58 10.84 2.02
N ALA A 22 1.03 9.72 2.49
CA ALA A 22 0.16 8.85 1.70
C ALA A 22 -1.16 9.51 1.27
N ALA A 23 -1.59 10.57 1.97
CA ALA A 23 -2.75 11.39 1.59
C ALA A 23 -2.45 12.47 0.52
N GLY A 24 -1.21 12.52 0.00
CA GLY A 24 -0.81 13.49 -1.02
C GLY A 24 -1.14 13.04 -2.45
N MET A 25 -1.19 13.99 -3.39
CA MET A 25 -1.55 13.71 -4.79
C MET A 25 -0.61 12.72 -5.50
N ILE A 26 0.70 12.78 -5.19
CA ILE A 26 1.68 11.85 -5.76
C ILE A 26 1.40 10.43 -5.26
N SER A 27 1.22 10.29 -3.95
CA SER A 27 0.90 9.02 -3.30
C SER A 27 -0.39 8.44 -3.85
N ASN A 28 -1.42 9.27 -4.05
CA ASN A 28 -2.70 8.80 -4.58
C ASN A 28 -2.59 8.19 -5.99
N HIS A 29 -1.58 8.52 -6.79
CA HIS A 29 -1.34 7.82 -8.06
C HIS A 29 -0.44 6.61 -7.89
N LEU A 30 0.61 6.74 -7.07
CA LEU A 30 1.60 5.69 -6.86
C LEU A 30 0.98 4.43 -6.20
N LEU A 31 0.09 4.62 -5.23
CA LEU A 31 -0.49 3.52 -4.45
C LEU A 31 -1.26 2.52 -5.33
N PHE A 32 -2.03 3.01 -6.30
CA PHE A 32 -2.76 2.15 -7.24
C PHE A 32 -1.82 1.43 -8.21
N LYS A 33 -0.71 2.05 -8.60
CA LYS A 33 0.32 1.40 -9.43
C LYS A 33 1.05 0.31 -8.68
N LEU A 34 1.32 0.52 -7.40
CA LEU A 34 1.86 -0.50 -6.51
C LEU A 34 0.88 -1.67 -6.39
N ALA A 35 -0.39 -1.39 -6.05
CA ALA A 35 -1.43 -2.39 -5.87
C ALA A 35 -1.74 -3.19 -7.15
N ALA A 36 -1.65 -2.56 -8.33
CA ALA A 36 -1.82 -3.21 -9.63
C ALA A 36 -0.63 -4.10 -10.04
N GLY A 37 0.49 -4.07 -9.31
CA GLY A 37 1.70 -4.83 -9.65
C GLY A 37 2.56 -4.21 -10.74
N GLU A 38 2.31 -2.95 -11.14
CA GLU A 38 3.12 -2.28 -12.18
C GLU A 38 4.59 -2.09 -11.75
N VAL A 39 4.84 -1.98 -10.44
CA VAL A 39 6.16 -1.66 -9.89
C VAL A 39 6.99 -2.92 -9.61
N PHE A 40 6.39 -3.92 -8.97
CA PHE A 40 7.10 -5.12 -8.52
C PHE A 40 6.81 -6.38 -9.35
N GLY A 41 5.88 -6.30 -10.30
CA GLY A 41 5.50 -7.39 -11.19
C GLY A 41 4.15 -8.03 -10.84
N PRO A 42 3.56 -8.78 -11.79
CA PRO A 42 2.22 -9.36 -11.67
C PRO A 42 2.12 -10.57 -10.74
N ASP A 43 3.25 -11.06 -10.22
CA ASP A 43 3.37 -12.22 -9.33
C ASP A 43 3.83 -11.84 -7.91
N GLN A 44 3.88 -10.53 -7.61
CA GLN A 44 4.40 -10.02 -6.35
C GLN A 44 3.28 -9.45 -5.47
N PRO A 45 2.78 -10.21 -4.48
CA PRO A 45 1.84 -9.69 -3.51
C PRO A 45 2.52 -8.64 -2.61
N ILE A 46 1.76 -7.63 -2.22
CA ILE A 46 2.22 -6.51 -1.39
C ILE A 46 1.26 -6.21 -0.23
N ALA A 47 1.83 -5.65 0.84
CA ALA A 47 1.11 -5.03 1.94
C ALA A 47 1.51 -3.55 2.02
N LEU A 48 0.52 -2.66 2.02
CA LEU A 48 0.74 -1.22 2.08
C LEU A 48 0.58 -0.71 3.51
N LYS A 49 1.60 0.00 3.99
CA LYS A 49 1.61 0.67 5.29
C LYS A 49 1.67 2.18 5.08
N LEU A 50 0.55 2.88 5.27
CA LEU A 50 0.39 4.26 4.88
C LEU A 50 0.61 5.20 6.08
N LEU A 51 1.64 6.02 6.00
CA LEU A 51 1.96 7.02 7.03
C LEU A 51 1.40 8.38 6.63
N GLY A 52 0.51 8.90 7.48
CA GLY A 52 -0.03 10.25 7.38
C GLY A 52 0.41 11.16 8.52
N SER A 53 -0.44 12.12 8.82
CA SER A 53 -0.35 13.03 9.95
C SER A 53 -1.73 13.23 10.55
N GLU A 54 -1.83 13.75 11.77
CA GLU A 54 -3.13 14.06 12.40
C GLU A 54 -4.04 14.91 11.50
N ARG A 55 -3.46 15.87 10.76
CA ARG A 55 -4.20 16.79 9.88
C ARG A 55 -4.75 16.11 8.63
N SER A 56 -4.10 15.04 8.18
CA SER A 56 -4.42 14.36 6.93
C SER A 56 -5.04 12.98 7.16
N PHE A 57 -5.37 12.63 8.40
CA PHE A 57 -5.83 11.28 8.76
C PHE A 57 -7.14 10.92 8.07
N GLN A 58 -8.12 11.82 8.04
CA GLN A 58 -9.39 11.58 7.35
C GLN A 58 -9.21 11.37 5.83
N ALA A 59 -8.29 12.12 5.21
CA ALA A 59 -7.96 11.92 3.79
C ALA A 59 -7.25 10.58 3.57
N LEU A 60 -6.40 10.16 4.52
CA LEU A 60 -5.72 8.87 4.50
C LEU A 60 -6.70 7.70 4.60
N GLU A 61 -7.73 7.82 5.45
CA GLU A 61 -8.83 6.84 5.53
C GLU A 61 -9.53 6.70 4.18
N GLY A 62 -9.85 7.82 3.51
CA GLY A 62 -10.45 7.79 2.17
C GLY A 62 -9.59 7.04 1.14
N VAL A 63 -8.28 7.28 1.14
CA VAL A 63 -7.34 6.55 0.26
C VAL A 63 -7.32 5.06 0.55
N ALA A 64 -7.37 4.65 1.82
CA ALA A 64 -7.43 3.25 2.18
C ALA A 64 -8.74 2.60 1.72
N MET A 65 -9.88 3.29 1.88
CA MET A 65 -11.17 2.81 1.38
C MET A 65 -11.17 2.60 -0.14
N GLU A 66 -10.61 3.55 -0.90
CA GLU A 66 -10.50 3.42 -2.36
C GLU A 66 -9.61 2.23 -2.78
N LEU A 67 -8.53 1.97 -2.04
CA LEU A 67 -7.66 0.82 -2.28
C LEU A 67 -8.37 -0.52 -2.01
N GLU A 68 -9.15 -0.59 -0.93
CA GLU A 68 -9.95 -1.76 -0.58
C GLU A 68 -11.05 -2.03 -1.63
N ASP A 69 -11.73 -0.98 -2.10
CA ASP A 69 -12.78 -1.06 -3.12
C ASP A 69 -12.26 -1.41 -4.53
N SER A 70 -10.96 -1.22 -4.78
CA SER A 70 -10.34 -1.47 -6.09
C SER A 70 -10.12 -2.95 -6.40
N LEU A 71 -10.29 -3.85 -5.43
CA LEU A 71 -10.19 -5.32 -5.59
C LEU A 71 -8.89 -5.82 -6.26
N PHE A 72 -7.77 -5.15 -6.00
CA PHE A 72 -6.47 -5.58 -6.53
C PHE A 72 -6.04 -6.92 -5.93
N PRO A 73 -5.83 -7.98 -6.73
CA PRO A 73 -5.49 -9.31 -6.19
C PRO A 73 -4.17 -9.34 -5.40
N LEU A 74 -3.19 -8.55 -5.86
CA LEU A 74 -1.85 -8.46 -5.28
C LEU A 74 -1.81 -7.61 -4.01
N LEU A 75 -2.81 -6.76 -3.77
CA LEU A 75 -2.90 -5.98 -2.54
C LEU A 75 -3.52 -6.85 -1.45
N ARG A 76 -2.67 -7.33 -0.53
CA ARG A 76 -3.07 -8.30 0.51
C ARG A 76 -3.51 -7.64 1.80
N GLU A 77 -2.96 -6.48 2.09
CA GLU A 77 -3.21 -5.75 3.32
C GLU A 77 -2.98 -4.25 3.09
N VAL A 78 -3.84 -3.44 3.71
CA VAL A 78 -3.65 -1.99 3.83
C VAL A 78 -3.75 -1.66 5.32
N SER A 79 -2.77 -0.93 5.83
CA SER A 79 -2.80 -0.37 7.18
C SER A 79 -2.47 1.11 7.12
N ILE A 80 -3.09 1.90 7.99
CA ILE A 80 -2.89 3.34 8.08
C ILE A 80 -2.43 3.72 9.48
N GLY A 81 -1.60 4.75 9.58
CA GLY A 81 -1.15 5.25 10.88
C GLY A 81 -0.51 6.63 10.79
N ILE A 82 -0.28 7.21 11.96
CA ILE A 82 0.40 8.50 12.12
C ILE A 82 1.70 8.38 12.92
N ASP A 83 1.93 7.26 13.61
CA ASP A 83 3.19 6.97 14.27
C ASP A 83 4.15 6.26 13.30
N PRO A 84 5.29 6.88 12.95
CA PRO A 84 6.28 6.25 12.08
C PRO A 84 6.86 4.95 12.65
N TYR A 85 6.98 4.81 13.97
CA TYR A 85 7.55 3.60 14.58
C TYR A 85 6.67 2.37 14.36
N ASP A 86 5.35 2.56 14.42
CA ASP A 86 4.38 1.51 14.15
C ASP A 86 4.26 1.25 12.64
N VAL A 87 4.14 2.30 11.83
CA VAL A 87 3.92 2.17 10.38
C VAL A 87 5.14 1.60 9.66
N PHE A 88 6.36 1.93 10.11
CA PHE A 88 7.59 1.43 9.50
C PHE A 88 8.08 0.10 10.10
N GLN A 89 7.32 -0.50 11.02
CA GLN A 89 7.68 -1.79 11.57
C GLN A 89 7.71 -2.87 10.48
N ASP A 90 8.80 -3.64 10.40
CA ASP A 90 9.00 -4.78 9.49
C ASP A 90 8.80 -4.47 8.00
N VAL A 91 9.04 -3.22 7.58
CA VAL A 91 8.95 -2.83 6.16
C VAL A 91 10.23 -3.16 5.40
N GLU A 92 10.08 -3.66 4.19
CA GLU A 92 11.18 -3.96 3.28
C GLU A 92 11.46 -2.77 2.34
N TRP A 93 10.44 -1.95 2.06
CA TRP A 93 10.55 -0.71 1.30
C TRP A 93 9.89 0.45 2.03
N ALA A 94 10.52 1.62 2.00
CA ALA A 94 9.95 2.87 2.52
C ALA A 94 10.03 3.96 1.44
N LEU A 95 8.88 4.45 1.00
CA LEU A 95 8.73 5.50 -0.01
C LEU A 95 8.39 6.82 0.70
N LEU A 96 9.41 7.64 0.93
CA LEU A 96 9.31 8.86 1.74
C LEU A 96 8.94 10.09 0.88
N ILE A 97 7.66 10.17 0.50
CA ILE A 97 7.16 11.20 -0.44
C ILE A 97 6.74 12.48 0.30
N GLY A 98 6.21 12.34 1.50
CA GLY A 98 5.70 13.46 2.29
C GLY A 98 6.80 14.34 2.86
N ALA A 99 6.81 15.62 2.47
CA ALA A 99 7.59 16.68 3.10
C ALA A 99 6.73 17.95 3.25
N LYS A 100 7.11 18.82 4.19
CA LYS A 100 6.51 20.15 4.27
C LYS A 100 6.95 20.97 3.04
N PRO A 101 6.03 21.66 2.34
CA PRO A 101 6.41 22.55 1.25
C PRO A 101 7.27 23.72 1.75
#